data_AF-A0A257QVN5-F1
#
_entry.id   AF-A0A257QVN5-F1
#
_cell.length_a   1.000
_cell.length_b   1.000
_cell.length_c   1.000
_cell.angle_alpha   90.00
_cell.angle_beta   90.00
_cell.angle_gamma   90.00
#
_symmetry.space_group_name_H-M   'P 1'
#
loop_
_entity.id
_entity.type
_entity.pdbx_description
1 polymer ?
#
loop_
_entity_poly.entity_id
_entity_poly.type
_entity_poly.pdbx_seq_one_letter_code
_entity_poly.pdbx_strand_id
1 'polypeptide(L)'
;MKSPDTLWPPPADAQAAARLLTEFAALGRAESKFARSAQGAAVLNALGGNAPYLADLALAAPKILMQALDHPQALIDSLLARLGKIPPTISRAEISKKLRIAKRQAALTIAVADIGSTWPLAQVTLALSALAETCLKVAIRHLLRSLHDQASITLPDPAEPDQKCGFVALALGKLGAFELNYSSDIDLVLIYDPQSPVYPPDAQAIMARLARDLVSLFSTRDEHGYVFRVDLRLRPDPAATPPVISLPAALTYYESHGRTWERAAFSKARPLAGDIALGEMFLAAIRPFIWRRHLDFAAIADIRGMKRQIDAHQTASGLLDHDVKLGRGGIREIEFIVQTLSLVWGGEDPALRIPQTLKALPALARARHLPEAAARELAADYQTLRRVEHRLQMVADRQTHSLPANQETLQQFAIFLNDPGFLKSFPKLLNRVHRHFLAFFDADSGPATVIDPGETGKPPLDFTIKLKALGFSDFQHMAERLRAWSSGGIPALRSERARELLDSLVPHLLEALGRQKDPDRAFLHFDTLISRQRAGVQLLSLFARNPALLDRLAAVLGAAPVLAEHLAQDAQALEALLSPAARFAAPRPALRRLLHEA
;
A
#
# COMPACT_ATOMS: atom_id res chain seq x y z
N MET A 1 -31.04 9.01 22.08
CA MET A 1 -30.57 10.42 22.11
C MET A 1 -29.59 10.55 23.26
N LYS A 2 -28.30 10.77 22.98
CA LYS A 2 -27.30 11.04 24.03
C LYS A 2 -27.53 12.46 24.57
N SER A 3 -27.35 12.66 25.88
CA SER A 3 -27.46 14.00 26.48
C SER A 3 -26.40 14.95 25.88
N PRO A 4 -26.70 16.25 25.77
CA PRO A 4 -25.76 17.26 25.24
C PRO A 4 -24.43 17.35 26.01
N ASP A 5 -24.36 16.82 27.24
CA ASP A 5 -23.17 16.85 28.10
C ASP A 5 -22.05 15.86 27.70
N THR A 6 -22.24 15.04 26.66
CA THR A 6 -21.30 13.95 26.30
C THR A 6 -20.63 14.08 24.92
N LEU A 7 -20.79 15.21 24.23
CA LEU A 7 -20.31 15.36 22.85
C LEU A 7 -18.78 15.48 22.75
N TRP A 8 -18.14 16.16 23.70
CA TRP A 8 -16.71 16.47 23.69
C TRP A 8 -15.92 15.57 24.65
N PRO A 9 -14.71 15.11 24.27
CA PRO A 9 -13.86 14.36 25.18
C PRO A 9 -13.47 15.23 26.39
N PRO A 10 -13.43 14.67 27.61
CA PRO A 10 -12.88 15.39 28.75
C PRO A 10 -11.39 15.70 28.54
N PRO A 11 -10.82 16.69 29.25
CA PRO A 11 -9.39 16.99 29.16
C PRO A 11 -8.57 15.91 29.87
N ALA A 12 -7.65 15.24 29.16
CA ALA A 12 -6.69 14.35 29.78
C ALA A 12 -5.64 15.11 30.62
N ASP A 13 -5.25 16.31 30.17
CA ASP A 13 -4.45 17.28 30.93
C ASP A 13 -5.32 18.50 31.33
N ALA A 14 -5.78 18.51 32.57
CA ALA A 14 -6.61 19.59 33.11
C ALA A 14 -5.87 20.94 33.19
N GLN A 15 -4.54 20.94 33.37
CA GLN A 15 -3.76 22.17 33.43
C GLN A 15 -3.62 22.79 32.04
N ALA A 16 -3.33 21.98 31.02
CA ALA A 16 -3.27 22.46 29.64
C ALA A 16 -4.62 22.98 29.15
N ALA A 17 -5.72 22.32 29.52
CA ALA A 17 -7.07 22.79 29.27
C ALA A 17 -7.36 24.16 29.92
N ALA A 18 -7.01 24.33 31.20
CA ALA A 18 -7.18 25.60 31.91
C ALA A 18 -6.32 26.74 31.32
N ARG A 19 -5.10 26.44 30.85
CA ARG A 19 -4.25 27.40 30.13
C ARG A 19 -4.93 27.88 28.85
N LEU A 20 -5.39 26.96 28.00
CA LEU A 20 -6.05 27.34 26.74
C LEU A 20 -7.30 28.19 26.99
N LEU A 21 -8.13 27.84 27.98
CA LEU A 21 -9.30 28.65 28.35
C LEU A 21 -8.93 30.09 28.70
N THR A 22 -7.88 30.25 29.52
CA THR A 22 -7.42 31.55 29.99
C THR A 22 -6.85 32.39 28.84
N GLU A 23 -5.97 31.79 28.05
CA GLU A 23 -5.33 32.44 26.90
C GLU A 23 -6.36 32.83 25.83
N PHE A 24 -7.29 31.93 25.52
CA PHE A 24 -8.35 32.21 24.55
C PHE A 24 -9.27 33.35 25.03
N ALA A 25 -9.67 33.33 26.30
CA ALA A 25 -10.51 34.39 26.87
C ALA A 25 -9.82 35.76 26.88
N ALA A 26 -8.49 35.80 26.91
CA ALA A 26 -7.70 37.03 26.88
C ALA A 26 -7.60 37.67 25.48
N LEU A 27 -7.96 36.94 24.40
CA LEU A 27 -7.87 37.44 23.02
C LEU A 27 -8.86 38.57 22.71
N GLY A 28 -10.01 38.63 23.39
CA GLY A 28 -11.03 39.64 23.13
C GLY A 28 -12.37 39.39 23.83
N ARG A 29 -13.30 40.35 23.69
CA ARG A 29 -14.63 40.27 24.34
C ARG A 29 -15.47 39.10 23.81
N ALA A 30 -15.42 38.83 22.50
CA ALA A 30 -16.19 37.75 21.88
C ALA A 30 -15.65 36.39 22.34
N GLU A 31 -14.33 36.25 22.34
CA GLU A 31 -13.60 35.06 22.77
C GLU A 31 -13.80 34.78 24.25
N SER A 32 -13.77 35.82 25.10
CA SER A 32 -14.10 35.71 26.53
C SER A 32 -15.54 35.24 26.76
N LYS A 33 -16.52 35.79 26.02
CA LYS A 33 -17.92 35.36 26.09
C LYS A 33 -18.06 33.90 25.66
N PHE A 34 -17.38 33.51 24.58
CA PHE A 34 -17.38 32.14 24.08
C PHE A 34 -16.76 31.16 25.09
N ALA A 35 -15.58 31.47 25.64
CA ALA A 35 -14.90 30.62 26.62
C ALA A 35 -15.71 30.40 27.91
N ARG A 36 -16.58 31.36 28.29
CA ARG A 36 -17.49 31.24 29.44
C ARG A 36 -18.80 30.52 29.12
N SER A 37 -19.12 30.32 27.84
CA SER A 37 -20.29 29.53 27.44
C SER A 37 -20.04 28.04 27.68
N ALA A 38 -21.10 27.26 27.94
CA ALA A 38 -20.97 25.82 28.16
C ALA A 38 -20.30 25.10 26.97
N GLN A 39 -20.72 25.45 25.74
CA GLN A 39 -20.17 24.85 24.52
C GLN A 39 -18.71 25.26 24.30
N GLY A 40 -18.39 26.55 24.43
CA GLY A 40 -17.01 27.03 24.24
C GLY A 40 -16.06 26.48 25.29
N ALA A 41 -16.49 26.39 26.55
CA ALA A 41 -15.72 25.76 27.61
C ALA A 41 -15.44 24.27 27.33
N ALA A 42 -16.45 23.52 26.90
CA ALA A 42 -16.31 22.10 26.58
C ALA A 42 -15.31 21.86 25.43
N VAL A 43 -15.39 22.66 24.37
CA VAL A 43 -14.51 22.57 23.21
C VAL A 43 -13.08 22.93 23.57
N LEU A 44 -12.87 24.06 24.26
CA LEU A 44 -11.53 24.50 24.66
C LEU A 44 -10.90 23.52 25.65
N ASN A 45 -11.67 22.95 26.58
CA ASN A 45 -11.16 21.89 27.45
C ASN A 45 -10.73 20.65 26.64
N ALA A 46 -11.58 20.21 25.70
CA ALA A 46 -11.29 19.06 24.86
C ALA A 46 -10.02 19.26 24.01
N LEU A 47 -9.84 20.42 23.38
CA LEU A 47 -8.66 20.70 22.56
C LEU A 47 -7.42 20.88 23.43
N GLY A 48 -7.49 21.75 24.44
CA GLY A 48 -6.35 22.10 25.30
C GLY A 48 -5.82 20.93 26.10
N GLY A 49 -6.70 20.07 26.61
CA GLY A 49 -6.31 18.93 27.44
C GLY A 49 -5.90 17.68 26.67
N ASN A 50 -6.09 17.61 25.35
CA ASN A 50 -5.82 16.39 24.58
C ASN A 50 -4.98 16.57 23.32
N ALA A 51 -4.96 17.77 22.72
CA ALA A 51 -4.29 18.02 21.45
C ALA A 51 -3.63 19.42 21.44
N PRO A 52 -2.40 19.55 21.95
CA PRO A 52 -1.66 20.81 21.97
C PRO A 52 -1.60 21.50 20.60
N TYR A 53 -1.45 20.74 19.51
CA TYR A 53 -1.47 21.30 18.16
C TYR A 53 -2.79 22.02 17.84
N LEU A 54 -3.93 21.43 18.21
CA LEU A 54 -5.24 22.04 17.97
C LEU A 54 -5.49 23.24 18.89
N ALA A 55 -4.92 23.23 20.09
CA ALA A 55 -4.94 24.37 21.01
C ALA A 55 -4.22 25.59 20.39
N ASP A 56 -3.03 25.38 19.81
CA ASP A 56 -2.28 26.42 19.12
C ASP A 56 -3.07 26.98 17.91
N LEU A 57 -3.74 26.11 17.16
CA LEU A 57 -4.59 26.53 16.04
C LEU A 57 -5.80 27.36 16.52
N ALA A 58 -6.42 26.97 17.64
CA ALA A 58 -7.54 27.70 18.23
C ALA A 58 -7.15 29.12 18.62
N LEU A 59 -5.97 29.30 19.22
CA LEU A 59 -5.44 30.63 19.58
C LEU A 59 -5.08 31.45 18.33
N ALA A 60 -4.50 30.81 17.31
CA ALA A 60 -4.12 31.49 16.08
C ALA A 60 -5.33 31.90 15.21
N ALA A 61 -6.47 31.22 15.33
CA ALA A 61 -7.65 31.45 14.51
C ALA A 61 -8.98 31.35 15.31
N PRO A 62 -9.20 32.19 16.33
CA PRO A 62 -10.34 32.06 17.26
C PRO A 62 -11.69 32.17 16.56
N LYS A 63 -11.80 33.06 15.55
CA LYS A 63 -13.02 33.20 14.75
C LYS A 63 -13.36 31.93 13.97
N ILE A 64 -12.35 31.22 13.45
CA ILE A 64 -12.55 29.96 12.73
C ILE A 64 -13.04 28.89 13.69
N LEU A 65 -12.45 28.76 14.88
CA LEU A 65 -12.93 27.83 15.91
C LEU A 65 -14.41 28.08 16.23
N MET A 66 -14.77 29.32 16.55
CA MET A 66 -16.14 29.67 16.93
C MET A 66 -17.14 29.36 15.82
N GLN A 67 -16.81 29.64 14.56
CA GLN A 67 -17.68 29.38 13.41
C GLN A 67 -17.73 27.88 13.03
N ALA A 68 -16.68 27.11 13.30
CA ALA A 68 -16.60 25.70 12.95
C ALA A 68 -17.57 24.81 13.75
N LEU A 69 -18.06 25.29 14.89
CA LEU A 69 -19.04 24.56 15.69
C LEU A 69 -20.43 24.54 15.07
N ASP A 70 -20.82 25.63 14.41
CA ASP A 70 -22.16 25.77 13.84
C ASP A 70 -22.17 25.48 12.33
N HIS A 71 -21.11 25.87 11.63
CA HIS A 71 -21.07 25.89 10.16
C HIS A 71 -19.77 25.34 9.56
N PRO A 72 -19.30 24.13 9.95
CA PRO A 72 -18.03 23.59 9.47
C PRO A 72 -17.98 23.40 7.95
N GLN A 73 -19.10 23.00 7.32
CA GLN A 73 -19.15 22.79 5.86
C GLN A 73 -19.02 24.10 5.09
N ALA A 74 -19.79 25.12 5.46
CA ALA A 74 -19.73 26.43 4.81
C ALA A 74 -18.35 27.09 4.94
N LEU A 75 -17.66 26.88 6.07
CA LEU A 75 -16.28 27.33 6.25
C LEU A 75 -15.31 26.65 5.29
N ILE A 76 -15.39 25.31 5.17
CA ILE A 76 -14.54 24.57 4.23
C ILE A 76 -14.84 25.00 2.79
N ASP A 77 -16.10 25.08 2.40
CA ASP A 77 -16.47 25.48 1.03
C ASP A 77 -15.95 26.89 0.70
N SER A 78 -16.12 27.84 1.63
CA SER A 78 -15.60 29.21 1.50
C SER A 78 -14.08 29.26 1.43
N LEU A 79 -13.40 28.45 2.26
CA LEU A 79 -11.95 28.32 2.26
C LEU A 79 -11.43 27.78 0.92
N LEU A 80 -12.01 26.70 0.41
CA LEU A 80 -11.64 26.09 -0.87
C LEU A 80 -11.94 27.02 -2.04
N ALA A 81 -13.08 27.71 -2.04
CA ALA A 81 -13.43 28.70 -3.06
C ALA A 81 -12.46 29.88 -3.08
N ARG A 82 -12.03 30.37 -1.91
CA ARG A 82 -11.04 31.44 -1.80
C ARG A 82 -9.65 30.98 -2.26
N LEU A 83 -9.26 29.75 -1.91
CA LEU A 83 -8.01 29.15 -2.39
C LEU A 83 -8.01 29.03 -3.92
N GLY A 84 -9.07 28.49 -4.51
CA GLY A 84 -9.18 28.29 -5.95
C GLY A 84 -9.14 29.58 -6.78
N LYS A 85 -9.43 30.74 -6.15
CA LYS A 85 -9.38 32.06 -6.78
C LYS A 85 -8.01 32.75 -6.64
N ILE A 86 -7.01 32.11 -6.03
CA ILE A 86 -5.66 32.66 -5.94
C ILE A 86 -5.09 32.75 -7.36
N PRO A 87 -4.68 33.94 -7.84
CA PRO A 87 -4.12 34.06 -9.19
C PRO A 87 -2.76 33.37 -9.26
N PRO A 88 -2.42 32.71 -10.38
CA PRO A 88 -1.14 31.99 -10.53
C PRO A 88 0.07 32.93 -10.58
N THR A 89 -0.15 34.23 -10.82
CA THR A 89 0.87 35.28 -10.95
C THR A 89 1.38 35.83 -9.62
N ILE A 90 0.80 35.44 -8.47
CA ILE A 90 1.28 35.92 -7.18
C ILE A 90 2.70 35.41 -6.89
N SER A 91 3.41 36.09 -5.98
CA SER A 91 4.76 35.67 -5.61
C SER A 91 4.79 34.30 -4.94
N ARG A 92 5.92 33.59 -5.08
CA ARG A 92 6.15 32.29 -4.42
C ARG A 92 5.99 32.39 -2.90
N ALA A 93 6.43 33.48 -2.28
CA ALA A 93 6.28 33.69 -0.83
C ALA A 93 4.81 33.80 -0.41
N GLU A 94 4.00 34.55 -1.16
CA GLU A 94 2.59 34.76 -0.85
C GLU A 94 1.75 33.51 -1.04
N ILE A 95 1.94 32.75 -2.13
CA ILE A 95 1.22 31.48 -2.33
C ILE A 95 1.57 30.50 -1.21
N SER A 96 2.87 30.38 -0.89
CA SER A 96 3.37 29.51 0.17
C SER A 96 2.72 29.85 1.53
N LYS A 97 2.60 31.14 1.85
CA LYS A 97 1.90 31.62 3.05
C LYS A 97 0.39 31.30 3.02
N LYS A 98 -0.30 31.59 1.91
CA LYS A 98 -1.74 31.39 1.78
C LYS A 98 -2.13 29.91 1.89
N LEU A 99 -1.38 29.00 1.25
CA LEU A 99 -1.64 27.55 1.32
C LEU A 99 -1.49 27.03 2.76
N ARG A 100 -0.45 27.44 3.49
CA ARG A 100 -0.22 27.02 4.88
C ARG A 100 -1.26 27.55 5.86
N ILE A 101 -1.66 28.81 5.72
CA ILE A 101 -2.76 29.38 6.51
C ILE A 101 -4.05 28.59 6.25
N ALA A 102 -4.35 28.29 5.00
CA ALA A 102 -5.54 27.52 4.66
C ALA A 102 -5.50 26.09 5.22
N LYS A 103 -4.34 25.41 5.16
CA LYS A 103 -4.15 24.10 5.80
C LYS A 103 -4.49 24.12 7.28
N ARG A 104 -3.98 25.12 8.01
CA ARG A 104 -4.25 25.29 9.44
C ARG A 104 -5.74 25.54 9.74
N GLN A 105 -6.37 26.43 8.98
CA GLN A 105 -7.80 26.74 9.13
C GLN A 105 -8.68 25.52 8.85
N ALA A 106 -8.38 24.77 7.78
CA ALA A 106 -9.12 23.55 7.47
C ALA A 106 -8.86 22.46 8.52
N ALA A 107 -7.60 22.24 8.93
CA ALA A 107 -7.26 21.25 9.96
C ALA A 107 -8.05 21.48 11.25
N LEU A 108 -8.13 22.74 11.73
CA LEU A 108 -8.93 23.09 12.89
C LEU A 108 -10.43 22.84 12.67
N THR A 109 -10.97 23.31 11.56
CA THR A 109 -12.42 23.19 11.24
C THR A 109 -12.84 21.72 11.16
N ILE A 110 -12.06 20.91 10.45
CA ILE A 110 -12.32 19.48 10.25
C ILE A 110 -12.16 18.73 11.58
N ALA A 111 -11.10 19.04 12.37
CA ALA A 111 -10.86 18.39 13.65
C ALA A 111 -11.97 18.68 14.67
N VAL A 112 -12.48 19.91 14.72
CA VAL A 112 -13.61 20.28 15.58
C VAL A 112 -14.86 19.49 15.19
N ALA A 113 -15.18 19.39 13.90
CA ALA A 113 -16.32 18.63 13.41
C ALA A 113 -16.19 17.11 13.66
N ASP A 114 -14.98 16.58 13.55
CA ASP A 114 -14.65 15.19 13.83
C ASP A 114 -14.72 14.87 15.34
N ILE A 115 -14.08 15.68 16.19
CA ILE A 115 -14.09 15.51 17.65
C ILE A 115 -15.51 15.65 18.21
N GLY A 116 -16.25 16.65 17.76
CA GLY A 116 -17.65 16.85 18.13
C GLY A 116 -18.60 15.82 17.50
N SER A 117 -18.11 14.86 16.70
CA SER A 117 -18.93 13.84 16.03
C SER A 117 -20.06 14.42 15.16
N THR A 118 -19.90 15.65 14.65
CA THR A 118 -20.87 16.28 13.73
C THR A 118 -20.67 15.80 12.31
N TRP A 119 -19.45 15.36 11.96
CA TRP A 119 -19.12 14.80 10.66
C TRP A 119 -18.83 13.30 10.74
N PRO A 120 -19.40 12.48 9.85
CA PRO A 120 -18.97 11.10 9.69
C PRO A 120 -17.56 11.06 9.07
N LEU A 121 -16.85 9.95 9.26
CA LEU A 121 -15.51 9.73 8.73
C LEU A 121 -15.39 10.05 7.22
N ALA A 122 -16.37 9.65 6.42
CA ALA A 122 -16.37 9.90 4.98
C ALA A 122 -16.34 11.40 4.62
N GLN A 123 -17.01 12.24 5.43
CA GLN A 123 -17.00 13.69 5.23
C GLN A 123 -15.67 14.31 5.68
N VAL A 124 -15.11 13.82 6.79
CA VAL A 124 -13.77 14.21 7.27
C VAL A 124 -12.69 13.93 6.21
N THR A 125 -12.64 12.70 5.70
CA THR A 125 -11.61 12.34 4.70
C THR A 125 -11.82 13.07 3.38
N LEU A 126 -13.08 13.27 2.95
CA LEU A 126 -13.40 14.03 1.75
C LEU A 126 -12.93 15.50 1.87
N ALA A 127 -13.17 16.16 3.00
CA ALA A 127 -12.73 17.53 3.23
C ALA A 127 -11.19 17.66 3.25
N LEU A 128 -10.49 16.71 3.89
CA LEU A 128 -9.02 16.65 3.88
C LEU A 128 -8.49 16.46 2.45
N SER A 129 -9.10 15.55 1.68
CA SER A 129 -8.75 15.33 0.27
C SER A 129 -9.05 16.53 -0.63
N ALA A 130 -10.18 17.22 -0.42
CA ALA A 130 -10.55 18.41 -1.18
C ALA A 130 -9.58 19.58 -0.91
N LEU A 131 -9.11 19.73 0.33
CA LEU A 131 -8.06 20.70 0.67
C LEU A 131 -6.76 20.38 -0.07
N ALA A 132 -6.28 19.14 0.01
CA ALA A 132 -5.06 18.72 -0.68
C ALA A 132 -5.16 18.93 -2.20
N GLU A 133 -6.29 18.56 -2.78
CA GLU A 133 -6.57 18.75 -4.21
C GLU A 133 -6.54 20.22 -4.61
N THR A 134 -7.23 21.08 -3.86
CA THR A 134 -7.29 22.51 -4.18
C THR A 134 -5.92 23.16 -4.05
N CYS A 135 -5.16 22.83 -3.00
CA CYS A 135 -3.79 23.30 -2.83
C CYS A 135 -2.89 22.87 -4.01
N LEU A 136 -2.99 21.61 -4.45
CA LEU A 136 -2.22 21.08 -5.58
C LEU A 136 -2.55 21.79 -6.88
N LYS A 137 -3.85 21.98 -7.19
CA LYS A 137 -4.28 22.72 -8.38
C LYS A 137 -3.71 24.14 -8.41
N VAL A 138 -3.86 24.88 -7.31
CA VAL A 138 -3.38 26.27 -7.19
C VAL A 138 -1.85 26.34 -7.33
N ALA A 139 -1.12 25.43 -6.68
CA ALA A 139 0.33 25.38 -6.77
C ALA A 139 0.84 25.00 -8.16
N ILE A 140 0.25 23.99 -8.80
CA ILE A 140 0.65 23.57 -10.15
C ILE A 140 0.40 24.69 -11.15
N ARG A 141 -0.75 25.38 -11.07
CA ARG A 141 -1.03 26.58 -11.88
C ARG A 141 0.04 27.64 -11.70
N HIS A 142 0.42 27.95 -10.46
CA HIS A 142 1.48 28.91 -10.16
C HIS A 142 2.85 28.49 -10.72
N LEU A 143 3.24 27.22 -10.55
CA LEU A 143 4.54 26.73 -11.03
C LEU A 143 4.62 26.70 -12.55
N LEU A 144 3.57 26.24 -13.24
CA LEU A 144 3.49 26.28 -14.70
C LEU A 144 3.55 27.72 -15.21
N ARG A 145 2.81 28.64 -14.58
CA ARG A 145 2.87 30.07 -14.90
C ARG A 145 4.27 30.64 -14.71
N SER A 146 4.93 30.32 -13.60
CA SER A 146 6.29 30.76 -13.32
C SER A 146 7.30 30.24 -14.35
N LEU A 147 7.15 29.01 -14.84
CA LEU A 147 8.01 28.49 -15.92
C LEU A 147 7.78 29.24 -17.24
N HIS A 148 6.53 29.61 -17.52
CA HIS A 148 6.19 30.41 -18.70
C HIS A 148 6.78 31.81 -18.64
N ASP A 149 6.64 32.50 -17.51
CA ASP A 149 7.20 33.85 -17.32
C ASP A 149 8.74 33.86 -17.41
N GLN A 150 9.39 32.73 -17.12
CA GLN A 150 10.83 32.52 -17.28
C GLN A 150 11.22 32.06 -18.70
N ALA A 151 10.28 32.05 -19.66
CA ALA A 151 10.47 31.53 -21.02
C ALA A 151 11.01 30.08 -21.08
N SER A 152 10.79 29.28 -20.02
CA SER A 152 11.20 27.87 -20.00
C SER A 152 10.18 26.97 -20.73
N ILE A 153 8.91 27.38 -20.77
CA ILE A 153 7.81 26.70 -21.48
C ILE A 153 6.88 27.75 -22.12
N THR A 154 6.09 27.36 -23.12
CA THR A 154 5.12 28.25 -23.78
C THR A 154 3.71 27.73 -23.57
N LEU A 155 3.01 28.22 -22.55
CA LEU A 155 1.63 27.80 -22.28
C LEU A 155 0.66 28.33 -23.36
N PRO A 156 -0.38 27.57 -23.74
CA PRO A 156 -1.36 28.03 -24.74
C PRO A 156 -2.17 29.23 -24.25
N ASP A 157 -2.52 29.21 -22.96
CA ASP A 157 -3.15 30.32 -22.25
C ASP A 157 -2.49 30.51 -20.87
N PRO A 158 -1.64 31.53 -20.68
CA PRO A 158 -1.01 31.82 -19.40
C PRO A 158 -1.96 32.25 -18.27
N ALA A 159 -3.22 32.57 -18.56
CA ALA A 159 -4.24 32.85 -17.53
C ALA A 159 -4.81 31.55 -16.94
N GLU A 160 -4.90 30.49 -17.75
CA GLU A 160 -5.34 29.14 -17.38
C GLU A 160 -4.21 28.11 -17.59
N PRO A 161 -3.12 28.21 -16.80
CA PRO A 161 -1.85 27.51 -17.06
C PRO A 161 -1.94 25.97 -16.95
N ASP A 162 -3.00 25.43 -16.36
CA ASP A 162 -3.27 23.99 -16.24
C ASP A 162 -4.10 23.41 -17.40
N GLN A 163 -4.62 24.24 -18.32
CA GLN A 163 -5.40 23.79 -19.47
C GLN A 163 -4.50 23.47 -20.67
N LYS A 164 -4.63 22.26 -21.22
CA LYS A 164 -3.85 21.79 -22.39
C LYS A 164 -2.33 21.99 -22.21
N CYS A 165 -1.85 21.93 -20.97
CA CYS A 165 -0.45 22.20 -20.67
C CYS A 165 0.46 21.00 -20.98
N GLY A 166 -0.11 19.82 -21.25
CA GLY A 166 0.65 18.60 -21.50
C GLY A 166 1.35 18.06 -20.24
N PHE A 167 0.91 18.42 -19.04
CA PHE A 167 1.41 17.87 -17.77
C PHE A 167 0.26 17.54 -16.84
N VAL A 168 0.36 16.42 -16.13
CA VAL A 168 -0.65 15.98 -15.16
C VAL A 168 -0.01 15.41 -13.90
N ALA A 169 -0.60 15.75 -12.76
CA ALA A 169 -0.38 15.07 -11.50
C ALA A 169 -1.52 14.08 -11.25
N LEU A 170 -1.19 12.80 -11.21
CA LEU A 170 -2.08 11.74 -10.78
C LEU A 170 -1.98 11.59 -9.27
N ALA A 171 -3.12 11.55 -8.59
CA ALA A 171 -3.20 11.20 -7.18
C ALA A 171 -3.37 9.69 -7.01
N LEU A 172 -2.58 9.10 -6.13
CA LEU A 172 -2.63 7.68 -5.78
C LEU A 172 -3.02 7.51 -4.30
N GLY A 173 -3.08 6.25 -3.85
CA GLY A 173 -3.23 5.92 -2.43
C GLY A 173 -4.48 6.55 -1.80
N LYS A 174 -4.31 7.13 -0.60
CA LYS A 174 -5.42 7.74 0.16
C LYS A 174 -5.96 9.00 -0.51
N LEU A 175 -5.13 9.80 -1.19
CA LEU A 175 -5.59 11.00 -1.90
C LEU A 175 -6.42 10.64 -3.13
N GLY A 176 -5.95 9.64 -3.90
CA GLY A 176 -6.66 9.11 -5.05
C GLY A 176 -8.04 8.54 -4.67
N ALA A 177 -8.12 7.89 -3.50
CA ALA A 177 -9.36 7.36 -2.96
C ALA A 177 -10.23 8.35 -2.17
N PHE A 178 -9.88 9.63 -1.99
CA PHE A 178 -10.63 10.54 -1.11
C PHE A 178 -10.69 10.07 0.37
N GLU A 179 -9.65 9.36 0.82
CA GLU A 179 -9.53 8.74 2.14
C GLU A 179 -8.37 9.32 2.96
N LEU A 180 -7.92 10.56 2.69
CA LEU A 180 -6.82 11.19 3.44
C LEU A 180 -7.07 11.24 4.95
N ASN A 181 -5.99 11.21 5.75
CA ASN A 181 -6.01 11.54 7.18
C ASN A 181 -5.25 12.85 7.45
N TYR A 182 -5.23 13.31 8.71
CA TYR A 182 -4.72 14.63 9.10
C TYR A 182 -3.23 14.83 8.79
N SER A 183 -2.43 13.79 8.94
CA SER A 183 -0.98 13.83 8.72
C SER A 183 -0.53 12.73 7.74
N SER A 184 -1.16 12.69 6.56
CA SER A 184 -0.80 11.82 5.43
C SER A 184 0.21 12.49 4.50
N ASP A 185 1.02 11.67 3.86
CA ASP A 185 1.71 12.07 2.64
C ASP A 185 0.70 12.11 1.49
N ILE A 186 0.95 12.97 0.50
CA ILE A 186 0.21 12.97 -0.76
C ILE A 186 1.02 12.22 -1.81
N ASP A 187 0.53 11.04 -2.17
CA ASP A 187 1.15 10.15 -3.15
C ASP A 187 0.82 10.64 -4.57
N LEU A 188 1.84 11.04 -5.33
CA LEU A 188 1.68 11.58 -6.68
C LEU A 188 2.55 10.86 -7.70
N VAL A 189 2.00 10.70 -8.92
CA VAL A 189 2.77 10.38 -10.12
C VAL A 189 2.63 11.55 -11.08
N LEU A 190 3.77 12.10 -11.50
CA LEU A 190 3.82 13.28 -12.35
C LEU A 190 4.21 12.87 -13.77
N ILE A 191 3.38 13.20 -14.75
CA ILE A 191 3.57 12.82 -16.16
C ILE A 191 3.51 14.07 -17.02
N TYR A 192 4.37 14.16 -18.04
CA TYR A 192 4.26 15.17 -19.08
C TYR A 192 4.36 14.55 -20.48
N ASP A 193 3.71 15.17 -21.45
CA ASP A 193 3.81 14.80 -22.86
C ASP A 193 4.92 15.62 -23.54
N PRO A 194 6.06 15.00 -23.90
CA PRO A 194 7.15 15.69 -24.59
C PRO A 194 6.78 16.10 -26.02
N GLN A 195 5.67 15.61 -26.59
CA GLN A 195 5.19 16.02 -27.91
C GLN A 195 4.28 17.26 -27.86
N SER A 196 3.92 17.72 -26.66
CA SER A 196 3.13 18.94 -26.51
C SER A 196 3.95 20.17 -26.97
N PRO A 197 3.35 21.11 -27.74
CA PRO A 197 4.04 22.33 -28.18
C PRO A 197 4.41 23.27 -27.03
N VAL A 198 3.94 22.99 -25.81
CA VAL A 198 4.27 23.73 -24.59
C VAL A 198 5.73 23.58 -24.22
N TYR A 199 6.31 22.41 -24.48
CA TYR A 199 7.63 22.05 -24.00
C TYR A 199 8.67 22.13 -25.11
N PRO A 200 9.86 22.68 -24.84
CA PRO A 200 10.97 22.57 -25.77
C PRO A 200 11.43 21.11 -25.90
N PRO A 201 12.19 20.76 -26.94
CA PRO A 201 12.92 19.49 -26.99
C PRO A 201 13.76 19.32 -25.72
N ASP A 202 13.75 18.11 -25.14
CA ASP A 202 14.46 17.77 -23.90
C ASP A 202 14.04 18.59 -22.66
N ALA A 203 12.73 18.77 -22.46
CA ALA A 203 12.17 19.45 -21.28
C ALA A 203 12.33 18.67 -19.94
N GLN A 204 13.02 17.53 -19.93
CA GLN A 204 13.13 16.66 -18.75
C GLN A 204 13.72 17.37 -17.53
N ALA A 205 14.74 18.21 -17.74
CA ALA A 205 15.37 19.00 -16.67
C ALA A 205 14.43 20.09 -16.11
N ILE A 206 13.63 20.72 -16.99
CA ILE A 206 12.62 21.73 -16.63
C ILE A 206 11.52 21.08 -15.79
N MET A 207 11.02 19.91 -16.20
CA MET A 207 9.99 19.19 -15.47
C MET A 207 10.50 18.63 -14.13
N ALA A 208 11.76 18.18 -14.08
CA ALA A 208 12.39 17.82 -12.82
C ALA A 208 12.52 19.02 -11.86
N ARG A 209 12.74 20.24 -12.38
CA ARG A 209 12.70 21.48 -11.59
C ARG A 209 11.30 21.75 -11.03
N LEU A 210 10.26 21.62 -11.85
CA LEU A 210 8.86 21.76 -11.42
C LEU A 210 8.53 20.82 -10.26
N ALA A 211 8.93 19.55 -10.32
CA ALA A 211 8.69 18.60 -9.23
C ALA A 211 9.42 18.99 -7.94
N ARG A 212 10.69 19.43 -8.02
CA ARG A 212 11.43 19.91 -6.84
C ARG A 212 10.77 21.14 -6.22
N ASP A 213 10.33 22.08 -7.06
CA ASP A 213 9.64 23.28 -6.60
C ASP A 213 8.29 22.98 -5.95
N LEU A 214 7.54 22.02 -6.51
CA LEU A 214 6.30 21.52 -5.90
C LEU A 214 6.55 20.90 -4.53
N VAL A 215 7.52 19.98 -4.43
CA VAL A 215 7.89 19.33 -3.16
C VAL A 215 8.31 20.38 -2.13
N SER A 216 9.13 21.37 -2.52
CA SER A 216 9.57 22.46 -1.66
C SER A 216 8.39 23.33 -1.19
N LEU A 217 7.52 23.77 -2.10
CA LEU A 217 6.37 24.61 -1.79
C LEU A 217 5.43 23.94 -0.78
N PHE A 218 5.31 22.62 -0.84
CA PHE A 218 4.42 21.84 0.03
C PHE A 218 5.06 21.42 1.36
N SER A 219 6.28 20.91 1.31
CA SER A 219 6.91 20.18 2.42
C SER A 219 7.79 21.06 3.30
N THR A 220 8.28 22.19 2.79
CA THR A 220 9.12 23.11 3.58
C THR A 220 8.30 23.71 4.73
N ARG A 221 8.87 23.65 5.94
CA ARG A 221 8.30 24.23 7.16
C ARG A 221 8.79 25.66 7.35
N ASP A 222 7.87 26.58 7.65
CA ASP A 222 8.15 27.95 8.07
C ASP A 222 7.30 28.34 9.30
N GLU A 223 7.29 29.62 9.68
CA GLU A 223 6.47 30.18 10.77
C GLU A 223 4.95 29.95 10.61
N HIS A 224 4.49 29.57 9.42
CA HIS A 224 3.10 29.23 9.14
C HIS A 224 2.86 27.71 9.04
N GLY A 225 3.89 26.89 9.23
CA GLY A 225 3.85 25.42 9.17
C GLY A 225 4.26 24.87 7.81
N TYR A 226 3.55 23.84 7.33
CA TYR A 226 3.73 23.24 6.01
C TYR A 226 2.35 22.94 5.40
N VAL A 227 2.29 22.60 4.11
CA VAL A 227 1.03 22.26 3.43
C VAL A 227 0.77 20.76 3.56
N PHE A 228 1.51 19.94 2.81
CA PHE A 228 1.53 18.47 2.92
C PHE A 228 2.93 17.97 2.62
N ARG A 229 3.28 16.76 3.05
CA ARG A 229 4.47 16.09 2.53
C ARG A 229 4.11 15.39 1.23
N VAL A 230 4.98 15.50 0.24
CA VAL A 230 4.76 14.92 -1.08
C VAL A 230 5.58 13.66 -1.23
N ASP A 231 4.94 12.55 -1.60
CA ASP A 231 5.62 11.30 -1.94
C ASP A 231 5.51 11.02 -3.44
N LEU A 232 6.67 10.90 -4.10
CA LEU A 232 6.79 10.61 -5.54
C LEU A 232 7.31 9.18 -5.79
N ARG A 233 7.41 8.33 -4.77
CA ARG A 233 8.01 6.99 -4.87
C ARG A 233 7.12 5.95 -5.54
N LEU A 234 5.82 6.21 -5.70
CA LEU A 234 4.90 5.30 -6.41
C LEU A 234 4.98 5.44 -7.95
N ARG A 235 5.88 6.26 -8.48
CA ARG A 235 6.15 6.37 -9.91
C ARG A 235 6.88 5.13 -10.45
N PRO A 236 6.75 4.80 -11.75
CA PRO A 236 7.52 3.74 -12.41
C PRO A 236 8.99 3.72 -11.99
N ASP A 237 9.49 2.57 -11.53
CA ASP A 237 10.88 2.36 -11.10
C ASP A 237 11.55 3.62 -10.48
N PRO A 238 11.18 4.02 -9.25
CA PRO A 238 11.58 5.30 -8.67
C PRO A 238 13.09 5.42 -8.44
N ALA A 239 13.85 4.33 -8.52
CA ALA A 239 15.30 4.35 -8.45
C ALA A 239 15.95 4.75 -9.79
N ALA A 240 15.30 4.39 -10.91
CA ALA A 240 15.81 4.61 -12.26
C ALA A 240 15.13 5.79 -12.98
N THR A 241 13.97 6.26 -12.51
CA THR A 241 13.20 7.30 -13.21
C THR A 241 13.26 8.68 -12.55
N PRO A 242 13.23 9.75 -13.37
CA PRO A 242 13.12 11.11 -12.86
C PRO A 242 11.79 11.35 -12.12
N PRO A 243 11.70 12.39 -11.27
CA PRO A 243 10.48 12.72 -10.51
C PRO A 243 9.24 13.04 -11.37
N VAL A 244 9.44 13.51 -12.61
CA VAL A 244 8.39 13.64 -13.62
C VAL A 244 8.78 12.76 -14.80
N ILE A 245 7.88 11.89 -15.24
CA ILE A 245 8.14 10.89 -16.27
C ILE A 245 7.47 11.33 -17.57
N SER A 246 8.12 11.11 -18.71
CA SER A 246 7.49 11.36 -20.00
C SER A 246 6.38 10.33 -20.27
N LEU A 247 5.29 10.77 -20.89
CA LEU A 247 4.16 9.91 -21.22
C LEU A 247 4.60 8.64 -21.99
N PRO A 248 5.44 8.71 -23.03
CA PRO A 248 5.90 7.50 -23.73
C PRO A 248 6.67 6.53 -22.82
N ALA A 249 7.54 7.04 -21.94
CA ALA A 249 8.31 6.18 -21.02
C ALA A 249 7.40 5.49 -20.01
N ALA A 250 6.40 6.21 -19.46
CA ALA A 250 5.43 5.65 -18.53
C ALA A 250 4.56 4.56 -19.19
N LEU A 251 4.11 4.77 -20.43
CA LEU A 251 3.34 3.78 -21.18
C LEU A 251 4.15 2.50 -21.44
N THR A 252 5.37 2.65 -21.98
CA THR A 252 6.28 1.52 -22.24
C THR A 252 6.56 0.71 -20.98
N TYR A 253 6.77 1.38 -19.84
CA TYR A 253 6.99 0.71 -18.55
C TYR A 253 5.80 -0.17 -18.16
N TYR A 254 4.58 0.36 -18.16
CA TYR A 254 3.41 -0.39 -17.72
C TYR A 254 2.96 -1.48 -18.71
N GLU A 255 3.33 -1.36 -19.98
CA GLU A 255 3.10 -2.40 -20.98
C GLU A 255 3.96 -3.65 -20.72
N SER A 256 5.19 -3.48 -20.22
CA SER A 256 6.21 -4.55 -20.25
C SER A 256 6.83 -4.91 -18.90
N HIS A 257 6.97 -3.96 -17.97
CA HIS A 257 7.73 -4.12 -16.73
C HIS A 257 6.90 -3.87 -15.46
N GLY A 258 5.63 -3.47 -15.61
CA GLY A 258 4.78 -3.10 -14.50
C GLY A 258 4.65 -4.21 -13.45
N ARG A 259 4.94 -3.85 -12.20
CA ARG A 259 4.93 -4.76 -11.06
C ARG A 259 3.53 -4.95 -10.52
N THR A 260 3.25 -6.15 -10.08
CA THR A 260 2.16 -6.57 -9.18
C THR A 260 1.61 -5.48 -8.24
N TRP A 261 2.45 -4.94 -7.36
CA TRP A 261 2.00 -4.03 -6.30
C TRP A 261 1.56 -2.67 -6.86
N GLU A 262 2.08 -2.27 -8.02
CA GLU A 262 1.70 -1.03 -8.69
C GLU A 262 0.25 -1.09 -9.15
N ARG A 263 -0.29 -2.28 -9.44
CA ARG A 263 -1.73 -2.44 -9.76
C ARG A 263 -2.60 -2.01 -8.57
N ALA A 264 -2.21 -2.40 -7.36
CA ALA A 264 -2.91 -1.98 -6.14
C ALA A 264 -2.79 -0.47 -5.88
N ALA A 265 -1.68 0.16 -6.28
CA ALA A 265 -1.51 1.61 -6.19
C ALA A 265 -2.39 2.34 -7.22
N PHE A 266 -2.36 1.88 -8.48
CA PHE A 266 -3.11 2.49 -9.59
C PHE A 266 -4.60 2.18 -9.60
N SER A 267 -5.08 1.17 -8.87
CA SER A 267 -6.51 0.93 -8.67
C SER A 267 -7.22 2.08 -7.96
N LYS A 268 -6.46 2.91 -7.24
CA LYS A 268 -6.93 4.14 -6.59
C LYS A 268 -6.54 5.41 -7.34
N ALA A 269 -5.87 5.31 -8.49
CA ALA A 269 -5.34 6.46 -9.19
C ALA A 269 -6.42 7.29 -9.88
N ARG A 270 -6.27 8.62 -9.85
CA ARG A 270 -7.07 9.56 -10.65
C ARG A 270 -6.26 10.78 -11.06
N PRO A 271 -6.58 11.44 -12.18
CA PRO A 271 -6.02 12.75 -12.49
C PRO A 271 -6.53 13.76 -11.46
N LEU A 272 -5.62 14.59 -10.95
CA LEU A 272 -5.96 15.55 -9.88
C LEU A 272 -5.70 17.00 -10.29
N ALA A 273 -4.56 17.30 -10.91
CA ALA A 273 -4.19 18.66 -11.31
C ALA A 273 -3.34 18.67 -12.58
N GLY A 274 -3.39 19.78 -13.33
CA GLY A 274 -2.82 19.88 -14.68
C GLY A 274 -3.85 19.48 -15.74
N ASP A 275 -3.36 18.99 -16.88
CA ASP A 275 -4.15 18.52 -18.00
C ASP A 275 -4.86 17.20 -17.64
N ILE A 276 -6.12 17.33 -17.22
CA ILE A 276 -6.94 16.19 -16.79
C ILE A 276 -7.14 15.18 -17.92
N ALA A 277 -7.29 15.65 -19.16
CA ALA A 277 -7.51 14.78 -20.32
C ALA A 277 -6.29 13.90 -20.60
N LEU A 278 -5.07 14.44 -20.46
CA LEU A 278 -3.83 13.68 -20.53
C LEU A 278 -3.80 12.55 -19.48
N GLY A 279 -4.21 12.84 -18.24
CA GLY A 279 -4.26 11.85 -17.17
C GLY A 279 -5.30 10.75 -17.42
N GLU A 280 -6.49 11.12 -17.88
CA GLU A 280 -7.55 10.15 -18.23
C GLU A 280 -7.12 9.22 -19.35
N MET A 281 -6.47 9.77 -20.39
CA MET A 281 -5.94 9.00 -21.51
C MET A 281 -4.84 8.03 -21.07
N PHE A 282 -3.92 8.47 -20.21
CA PHE A 282 -2.91 7.57 -19.63
C PHE A 282 -3.53 6.43 -18.80
N LEU A 283 -4.47 6.73 -17.90
CA LEU A 283 -5.14 5.72 -17.08
C LEU A 283 -5.99 4.77 -17.92
N ALA A 284 -6.58 5.24 -19.03
CA ALA A 284 -7.27 4.39 -19.98
C ALA A 284 -6.30 3.41 -20.67
N ALA A 285 -5.12 3.87 -21.06
CA ALA A 285 -4.10 3.05 -21.72
C ALA A 285 -3.56 1.95 -20.79
N ILE A 286 -3.30 2.25 -19.51
CA ILE A 286 -2.80 1.25 -18.54
C ILE A 286 -3.94 0.45 -17.87
N ARG A 287 -5.20 0.65 -18.25
CA ARG A 287 -6.34 -0.06 -17.68
C ARG A 287 -6.20 -1.59 -17.74
N PRO A 288 -5.72 -2.21 -18.85
CA PRO A 288 -5.48 -3.65 -18.90
C PRO A 288 -4.39 -4.13 -17.95
N PHE A 289 -3.42 -3.25 -17.63
CA PHE A 289 -2.43 -3.51 -16.59
C PHE A 289 -3.07 -3.47 -15.19
N ILE A 290 -3.99 -2.55 -14.89
CA ILE A 290 -4.60 -2.50 -13.55
C ILE A 290 -5.61 -3.64 -13.36
N TRP A 291 -6.51 -3.83 -14.33
CA TRP A 291 -7.69 -4.70 -14.22
C TRP A 291 -7.59 -5.87 -15.21
N ARG A 292 -6.94 -6.96 -14.79
CA ARG A 292 -6.78 -8.17 -15.61
C ARG A 292 -8.12 -8.86 -15.81
N ARG A 293 -8.41 -9.32 -17.03
CA ARG A 293 -9.66 -10.04 -17.35
C ARG A 293 -9.73 -11.45 -16.78
N HIS A 294 -8.60 -12.07 -16.47
CA HIS A 294 -8.54 -13.44 -15.96
C HIS A 294 -7.62 -13.50 -14.76
N LEU A 295 -7.98 -14.35 -13.79
CA LEU A 295 -7.11 -14.68 -12.67
C LEU A 295 -5.96 -15.54 -13.19
N ASP A 296 -4.78 -14.93 -13.33
CA ASP A 296 -3.56 -15.61 -13.77
C ASP A 296 -2.66 -15.96 -12.59
N PHE A 297 -1.66 -16.80 -12.84
CA PHE A 297 -0.66 -17.14 -11.82
C PHE A 297 0.06 -15.92 -11.24
N ALA A 298 0.15 -14.83 -12.02
CA ALA A 298 0.65 -13.56 -11.52
C ALA A 298 -0.29 -12.99 -10.45
N ALA A 299 -1.62 -12.99 -10.66
CA ALA A 299 -2.58 -12.51 -9.66
C ALA A 299 -2.51 -13.32 -8.35
N ILE A 300 -2.26 -14.62 -8.42
CA ILE A 300 -2.05 -15.46 -7.24
C ILE A 300 -0.72 -15.12 -6.54
N ALA A 301 0.34 -14.90 -7.30
CA ALA A 301 1.62 -14.44 -6.76
C ALA A 301 1.48 -13.05 -6.11
N ASP A 302 0.62 -12.19 -6.66
CA ASP A 302 0.32 -10.84 -6.14
C ASP A 302 -0.30 -10.91 -4.75
N ILE A 303 -1.31 -11.78 -4.60
CA ILE A 303 -1.97 -12.10 -3.34
C ILE A 303 -0.95 -12.62 -2.31
N ARG A 304 -0.10 -13.58 -2.72
CA ARG A 304 0.90 -14.22 -1.83
C ARG A 304 2.03 -13.26 -1.42
N GLY A 305 2.56 -12.47 -2.35
CA GLY A 305 3.62 -11.50 -2.09
C GLY A 305 3.18 -10.42 -1.12
N MET A 306 1.95 -9.92 -1.28
CA MET A 306 1.39 -8.92 -0.38
C MET A 306 1.04 -9.51 1.01
N LYS A 307 0.62 -10.78 1.10
CA LYS A 307 0.51 -11.50 2.39
C LYS A 307 1.85 -11.57 3.12
N ARG A 308 2.93 -12.00 2.44
CA ARG A 308 4.29 -12.09 3.02
C ARG A 308 4.78 -10.75 3.57
N GLN A 309 4.51 -9.65 2.89
CA GLN A 309 4.87 -8.31 3.37
C GLN A 309 4.18 -7.97 4.69
N ILE A 310 2.94 -8.40 4.89
CA ILE A 310 2.20 -8.18 6.15
C ILE A 310 2.80 -9.04 7.25
N ASP A 311 3.12 -10.30 6.96
CA ASP A 311 3.74 -11.22 7.93
C ASP A 311 5.12 -10.73 8.41
N ALA A 312 5.90 -10.10 7.54
CA ALA A 312 7.22 -9.56 7.87
C ALA A 312 7.19 -8.32 8.82
N HIS A 313 6.06 -7.62 8.93
CA HIS A 313 5.90 -6.42 9.76
C HIS A 313 5.22 -6.70 11.11
N GLN A 314 5.08 -7.98 11.50
CA GLN A 314 4.48 -8.35 12.78
C GLN A 314 5.47 -8.15 13.94
N THR A 315 5.39 -7.01 14.64
CA THR A 315 6.06 -6.79 15.93
C THR A 315 5.10 -6.88 17.13
N ALA A 316 5.64 -7.48 18.21
CA ALA A 316 5.25 -7.56 19.63
C ALA A 316 3.77 -7.68 20.05
N SER A 317 3.52 -8.59 21.00
CA SER A 317 2.21 -8.77 21.65
C SER A 317 1.90 -7.65 22.63
N GLY A 318 0.84 -6.88 22.40
CA GLY A 318 0.33 -5.88 23.35
C GLY A 318 -0.38 -4.71 22.68
N LEU A 319 -0.98 -3.84 23.50
CA LEU A 319 -1.56 -2.56 23.03
C LEU A 319 -0.54 -1.41 23.06
N LEU A 320 0.43 -1.46 23.96
CA LEU A 320 1.47 -0.44 24.05
C LEU A 320 2.32 -0.47 22.79
N ASP A 321 2.54 0.70 22.19
CA ASP A 321 3.29 0.86 20.93
C ASP A 321 2.72 0.09 19.73
N HIS A 322 1.49 -0.40 19.82
CA HIS A 322 0.84 -1.10 18.72
C HIS A 322 0.57 -0.14 17.56
N ASP A 323 1.12 -0.43 16.38
CA ASP A 323 0.84 0.31 15.14
C ASP A 323 -0.55 -0.04 14.61
N VAL A 324 -1.49 0.90 14.69
CA VAL A 324 -2.89 0.67 14.30
C VAL A 324 -3.08 0.50 12.79
N LYS A 325 -2.05 0.81 11.99
CA LYS A 325 -2.08 0.70 10.53
C LYS A 325 -1.42 -0.59 10.07
N LEU A 326 -0.17 -0.81 10.47
CA LEU A 326 0.67 -1.93 10.01
C LEU A 326 0.64 -3.13 10.94
N GLY A 327 0.28 -2.95 12.21
CA GLY A 327 0.18 -4.02 13.17
C GLY A 327 -0.96 -5.01 12.87
N ARG A 328 -0.89 -6.16 13.52
CA ARG A 328 -1.89 -7.24 13.42
C ARG A 328 -3.31 -6.73 13.67
N GLY A 329 -4.22 -6.99 12.74
CA GLY A 329 -5.61 -6.51 12.82
C GLY A 329 -5.79 -5.01 12.51
N GLY A 330 -4.75 -4.36 11.99
CA GLY A 330 -4.75 -2.93 11.70
C GLY A 330 -5.45 -2.56 10.38
N ILE A 331 -5.42 -1.27 10.07
CA ILE A 331 -6.07 -0.66 8.89
C ILE A 331 -5.63 -1.37 7.60
N ARG A 332 -4.33 -1.69 7.48
CA ARG A 332 -3.74 -2.25 6.27
C ARG A 332 -4.34 -3.62 5.91
N GLU A 333 -4.66 -4.47 6.89
CA GLU A 333 -5.28 -5.77 6.63
C GLU A 333 -6.66 -5.62 5.96
N ILE A 334 -7.48 -4.67 6.43
CA ILE A 334 -8.80 -4.39 5.82
C ILE A 334 -8.66 -3.83 4.41
N GLU A 335 -7.78 -2.83 4.24
CA GLU A 335 -7.49 -2.26 2.92
C GLU A 335 -7.02 -3.34 1.95
N PHE A 336 -6.25 -4.30 2.45
CA PHE A 336 -5.68 -5.36 1.64
C PHE A 336 -6.72 -6.39 1.18
N ILE A 337 -7.65 -6.82 2.05
CA ILE A 337 -8.78 -7.68 1.67
C ILE A 337 -9.58 -7.01 0.54
N VAL A 338 -9.94 -5.74 0.74
CA VAL A 338 -10.74 -4.98 -0.22
C VAL A 338 -10.01 -4.78 -1.55
N GLN A 339 -8.74 -4.36 -1.51
CA GLN A 339 -7.94 -4.14 -2.71
C GLN A 339 -7.71 -5.42 -3.49
N THR A 340 -7.43 -6.53 -2.80
CA THR A 340 -7.23 -7.84 -3.43
C THR A 340 -8.49 -8.28 -4.18
N LEU A 341 -9.64 -8.28 -3.49
CA LEU A 341 -10.91 -8.65 -4.11
C LEU A 341 -11.26 -7.74 -5.29
N SER A 342 -11.03 -6.43 -5.15
CA SER A 342 -11.27 -5.47 -6.23
C SER A 342 -10.37 -5.75 -7.43
N LEU A 343 -9.08 -6.07 -7.24
CA LEU A 343 -8.16 -6.37 -8.34
C LEU A 343 -8.50 -7.70 -9.02
N VAL A 344 -8.90 -8.71 -8.25
CA VAL A 344 -9.30 -10.03 -8.77
C VAL A 344 -10.56 -9.91 -9.63
N TRP A 345 -11.60 -9.25 -9.12
CA TRP A 345 -12.93 -9.25 -9.76
C TRP A 345 -13.20 -8.00 -10.61
N GLY A 346 -12.47 -6.91 -10.40
CA GLY A 346 -12.65 -5.64 -11.10
C GLY A 346 -12.31 -5.68 -12.59
N GLY A 347 -11.59 -6.71 -13.05
CA GLY A 347 -11.40 -6.98 -14.47
C GLY A 347 -12.70 -7.34 -15.18
N GLU A 348 -13.46 -8.26 -14.58
CA GLU A 348 -14.72 -8.80 -15.10
C GLU A 348 -15.92 -7.89 -14.75
N ASP A 349 -15.94 -7.35 -13.53
CA ASP A 349 -17.00 -6.45 -13.05
C ASP A 349 -16.46 -5.02 -12.78
N PRO A 350 -16.66 -4.09 -13.73
CA PRO A 350 -16.29 -2.69 -13.54
C PRO A 350 -16.92 -2.00 -12.33
N ALA A 351 -18.07 -2.48 -11.81
CA ALA A 351 -18.72 -1.92 -10.64
C ALA A 351 -17.91 -2.14 -9.34
N LEU A 352 -16.92 -3.04 -9.37
CA LEU A 352 -16.00 -3.31 -8.25
C LEU A 352 -14.73 -2.46 -8.30
N ARG A 353 -14.57 -1.59 -9.30
CA ARG A 353 -13.45 -0.63 -9.41
C ARG A 353 -13.66 0.59 -8.50
N ILE A 354 -13.97 0.34 -7.23
CA ILE A 354 -14.28 1.37 -6.24
C ILE A 354 -13.02 1.65 -5.43
N PRO A 355 -12.46 2.86 -5.49
CA PRO A 355 -11.20 3.16 -4.81
C PRO A 355 -11.37 3.29 -3.28
N GLN A 356 -12.58 3.64 -2.80
CA GLN A 356 -12.86 3.84 -1.38
C GLN A 356 -13.15 2.54 -0.65
N THR A 357 -12.42 2.29 0.43
CA THR A 357 -12.50 1.06 1.23
C THR A 357 -13.92 0.84 1.76
N LEU A 358 -14.51 1.87 2.38
CA LEU A 358 -15.87 1.78 2.95
C LEU A 358 -16.98 1.62 1.91
N LYS A 359 -16.76 2.08 0.67
CA LYS A 359 -17.75 1.90 -0.42
C LYS A 359 -17.57 0.55 -1.13
N ALA A 360 -16.35 0.04 -1.19
CA ALA A 360 -16.04 -1.22 -1.83
C ALA A 360 -16.56 -2.43 -1.03
N LEU A 361 -16.48 -2.41 0.31
CA LEU A 361 -16.99 -3.49 1.18
C LEU A 361 -18.44 -3.92 0.86
N PRO A 362 -19.45 -3.03 0.83
CA PRO A 362 -20.82 -3.42 0.48
C PRO A 362 -20.99 -3.76 -1.00
N ALA A 363 -20.14 -3.29 -1.91
CA ALA A 363 -20.17 -3.70 -3.31
C ALA A 363 -19.68 -5.14 -3.48
N LEU A 364 -18.56 -5.48 -2.84
CA LEU A 364 -18.00 -6.84 -2.79
C LEU A 364 -18.98 -7.83 -2.16
N ALA A 365 -19.71 -7.40 -1.12
CA ALA A 365 -20.75 -8.23 -0.51
C ALA A 365 -21.93 -8.50 -1.45
N ARG A 366 -22.44 -7.47 -2.14
CA ARG A 366 -23.53 -7.61 -3.13
C ARG A 366 -23.13 -8.51 -4.30
N ALA A 367 -21.87 -8.44 -4.73
CA ALA A 367 -21.30 -9.31 -5.75
C ALA A 367 -21.00 -10.74 -5.25
N ARG A 368 -21.25 -11.05 -3.97
CA ARG A 368 -21.00 -12.36 -3.33
C ARG A 368 -19.52 -12.77 -3.29
N HIS A 369 -18.60 -11.80 -3.31
CA HIS A 369 -17.16 -12.04 -3.15
C HIS A 369 -16.69 -11.83 -1.70
N LEU A 370 -17.57 -11.37 -0.81
CA LEU A 370 -17.31 -11.23 0.62
C LEU A 370 -18.64 -11.51 1.38
N PRO A 371 -18.65 -12.30 2.47
CA PRO A 371 -19.87 -12.47 3.26
C PRO A 371 -20.38 -11.13 3.81
N GLU A 372 -21.69 -10.90 3.75
CA GLU A 372 -22.30 -9.62 4.18
C GLU A 372 -22.02 -9.29 5.66
N ALA A 373 -21.99 -10.31 6.53
CA ALA A 373 -21.60 -10.14 7.92
C ALA A 373 -20.16 -9.63 8.06
N ALA A 374 -19.21 -10.25 7.33
CA ALA A 374 -17.81 -9.82 7.34
C ALA A 374 -17.65 -8.39 6.78
N ALA A 375 -18.37 -8.05 5.70
CA ALA A 375 -18.35 -6.70 5.14
C ALA A 375 -18.81 -5.63 6.14
N ARG A 376 -19.90 -5.90 6.88
CA ARG A 376 -20.42 -4.99 7.92
C ARG A 376 -19.45 -4.85 9.10
N GLU A 377 -18.89 -5.96 9.57
CA GLU A 377 -17.90 -5.95 10.66
C GLU A 377 -16.64 -5.18 10.27
N LEU A 378 -16.06 -5.48 9.11
CA LEU A 378 -14.87 -4.79 8.60
C LEU A 378 -15.13 -3.30 8.38
N ALA A 379 -16.32 -2.90 7.93
CA ALA A 379 -16.67 -1.49 7.78
C ALA A 379 -16.74 -0.73 9.11
N ALA A 380 -17.29 -1.36 10.16
CA ALA A 380 -17.32 -0.78 11.50
C ALA A 380 -15.92 -0.72 12.13
N ASP A 381 -15.12 -1.77 11.93
CA ASP A 381 -13.76 -1.86 12.44
C ASP A 381 -12.84 -0.84 11.78
N TYR A 382 -12.95 -0.69 10.46
CA TYR A 382 -12.23 0.34 9.71
C TYR A 382 -12.54 1.74 10.22
N GLN A 383 -13.82 2.06 10.46
CA GLN A 383 -14.20 3.37 11.02
C GLN A 383 -13.55 3.63 12.39
N THR A 384 -13.54 2.62 13.26
CA THR A 384 -12.92 2.73 14.58
C THR A 384 -11.41 2.90 14.47
N LEU A 385 -10.74 2.09 13.65
CA LEU A 385 -9.31 2.18 13.42
C LEU A 385 -8.91 3.55 12.83
N ARG A 386 -9.69 4.08 11.88
CA ARG A 386 -9.45 5.41 11.30
C ARG A 386 -9.67 6.53 12.32
N ARG A 387 -10.66 6.41 13.21
CA ARG A 387 -10.85 7.36 14.33
C ARG A 387 -9.63 7.36 15.26
N VAL A 388 -9.09 6.18 15.59
CA VAL A 388 -7.88 6.05 16.40
C VAL A 388 -6.68 6.70 15.68
N GLU A 389 -6.45 6.36 14.40
CA GLU A 389 -5.40 6.96 13.57
C GLU A 389 -5.53 8.50 13.54
N HIS A 390 -6.73 9.03 13.35
CA HIS A 390 -6.96 10.48 13.29
C HIS A 390 -6.63 11.16 14.62
N ARG A 391 -7.10 10.61 15.75
CA ARG A 391 -6.80 11.18 17.08
C ARG A 391 -5.30 11.14 17.39
N LEU A 392 -4.61 10.05 17.06
CA LEU A 392 -3.15 9.96 17.21
C LEU A 392 -2.42 11.08 16.47
N GLN A 393 -2.84 11.38 15.24
CA GLN A 393 -2.22 12.42 14.41
C GLN A 393 -2.56 13.84 14.88
N MET A 394 -3.79 14.07 15.36
CA MET A 394 -4.27 15.38 15.81
C MET A 394 -3.49 15.95 16.99
N VAL A 395 -2.93 15.10 17.86
CA VAL A 395 -2.24 15.55 19.09
C VAL A 395 -1.13 16.55 18.76
N ALA A 396 -0.35 16.26 17.72
CA ALA A 396 0.86 17.03 17.40
C ALA A 396 1.09 17.22 15.88
N ASP A 397 0.10 16.98 15.02
CA ASP A 397 0.21 17.01 13.56
C ASP A 397 1.36 16.13 13.03
N ARG A 398 1.48 14.92 13.58
CA ARG A 398 2.54 13.95 13.24
C ARG A 398 1.97 12.74 12.52
N GLN A 399 2.75 12.17 11.62
CA GLN A 399 2.47 10.88 10.99
C GLN A 399 2.83 9.74 11.92
N THR A 400 2.04 9.61 12.98
CA THR A 400 2.15 8.49 13.90
C THR A 400 0.98 7.55 13.69
N HIS A 401 1.29 6.26 13.77
CA HIS A 401 0.32 5.16 13.75
C HIS A 401 0.41 4.31 15.02
N SER A 402 1.48 4.46 15.81
CA SER A 402 1.65 3.74 17.07
C SER A 402 0.79 4.35 18.17
N LEU A 403 0.11 3.48 18.91
CA LEU A 403 -0.46 3.82 20.20
C LEU A 403 0.64 4.24 21.19
N PRO A 404 0.33 5.06 22.21
CA PRO A 404 1.32 5.44 23.21
C PRO A 404 1.98 4.22 23.88
N ALA A 405 3.31 4.28 24.03
CA ALA A 405 4.10 3.20 24.61
C ALA A 405 4.01 3.11 26.15
N ASN A 406 3.50 4.15 26.82
CA ASN A 406 3.32 4.18 28.27
C ASN A 406 1.83 4.04 28.65
N GLN A 407 1.56 3.35 29.75
CA GLN A 407 0.19 3.06 30.19
C GLN A 407 -0.58 4.32 30.57
N GLU A 408 0.07 5.29 31.21
CA GLU A 408 -0.55 6.57 31.58
C GLU A 408 -0.96 7.38 30.34
N THR A 409 -0.06 7.51 29.37
CA THR A 409 -0.36 8.26 28.12
C THR A 409 -1.36 7.51 27.24
N LEU A 410 -1.40 6.18 27.29
CA LEU A 410 -2.44 5.38 26.65
C LEU A 410 -3.83 5.60 27.30
N GLN A 411 -3.89 5.74 28.63
CA GLN A 411 -5.13 6.09 29.33
C GLN A 411 -5.59 7.51 28.97
N GLN A 412 -4.68 8.49 28.96
CA GLN A 412 -4.96 9.85 28.48
C GLN A 412 -5.47 9.85 27.04
N PHE A 413 -4.90 9.02 26.18
CA PHE A 413 -5.37 8.87 24.81
C PHE A 413 -6.79 8.25 24.72
N ALA A 414 -7.12 7.29 25.59
CA ALA A 414 -8.47 6.73 25.67
C ALA A 414 -9.51 7.78 26.12
N ILE A 415 -9.11 8.73 26.98
CA ILE A 415 -9.93 9.90 27.33
C ILE A 415 -10.19 10.75 26.09
N PHE A 416 -9.16 11.05 25.28
CA PHE A 416 -9.32 11.83 24.05
C PHE A 416 -10.21 11.14 23.01
N LEU A 417 -10.17 9.80 22.95
CA LEU A 417 -11.08 9.02 22.13
C LEU A 417 -12.54 9.14 22.59
N ASN A 418 -12.82 9.66 23.79
CA ASN A 418 -14.15 9.68 24.40
C ASN A 418 -14.79 8.28 24.44
N ASP A 419 -13.97 7.26 24.75
CA ASP A 419 -14.40 5.86 24.83
C ASP A 419 -13.75 5.17 26.04
N PRO A 420 -14.42 5.14 27.21
CA PRO A 420 -13.93 4.46 28.41
C PRO A 420 -13.72 2.95 28.22
N GLY A 421 -14.41 2.33 27.26
CA GLY A 421 -14.31 0.90 26.95
C GLY A 421 -13.20 0.55 25.95
N PHE A 422 -12.50 1.56 25.41
CA PHE A 422 -11.52 1.39 24.33
C PHE A 422 -10.47 0.33 24.67
N LEU A 423 -9.79 0.44 25.81
CA LEU A 423 -8.68 -0.46 26.17
C LEU A 423 -9.11 -1.94 26.28
N LYS A 424 -10.38 -2.20 26.62
CA LYS A 424 -10.93 -3.56 26.72
C LYS A 424 -11.47 -4.08 25.38
N SER A 425 -12.01 -3.19 24.55
CA SER A 425 -12.69 -3.55 23.29
C SER A 425 -11.75 -3.60 22.09
N PHE A 426 -10.73 -2.73 22.06
CA PHE A 426 -9.82 -2.60 20.91
C PHE A 426 -9.03 -3.88 20.60
N PRO A 427 -8.48 -4.64 21.57
CA PRO A 427 -7.86 -5.94 21.27
C PRO A 427 -8.81 -6.94 20.61
N LYS A 428 -10.11 -6.90 20.96
CA LYS A 428 -11.11 -7.79 20.35
C LYS A 428 -11.39 -7.39 18.89
N LEU A 429 -11.38 -6.09 18.60
CA LEU A 429 -11.47 -5.56 17.25
C LEU A 429 -10.28 -6.03 16.41
N LEU A 430 -9.05 -5.81 16.88
CA LEU A 430 -7.84 -6.24 16.17
C LEU A 430 -7.87 -7.75 15.87
N ASN A 431 -8.24 -8.56 16.86
CA ASN A 431 -8.39 -10.01 16.67
C ASN A 431 -9.48 -10.39 15.66
N ARG A 432 -10.58 -9.63 15.58
CA ARG A 432 -11.65 -9.87 14.60
C ARG A 432 -11.19 -9.53 13.18
N VAL A 433 -10.56 -8.37 12.99
CA VAL A 433 -9.97 -7.98 11.69
C VAL A 433 -8.99 -9.05 11.22
N HIS A 434 -8.08 -9.45 12.10
CA HIS A 434 -7.09 -10.46 11.78
C HIS A 434 -7.71 -11.84 11.47
N ARG A 435 -8.80 -12.21 12.16
CA ARG A 435 -9.53 -13.44 11.82
C ARG A 435 -10.10 -13.40 10.41
N HIS A 436 -10.69 -12.28 10.00
CA HIS A 436 -11.20 -12.11 8.64
C HIS A 436 -10.06 -12.15 7.62
N PHE A 437 -8.92 -11.57 7.96
CA PHE A 437 -7.71 -11.63 7.13
C PHE A 437 -7.24 -13.07 6.92
N LEU A 438 -7.06 -13.85 7.99
CA LEU A 438 -6.67 -15.26 7.89
C LEU A 438 -7.72 -16.08 7.13
N ALA A 439 -9.01 -15.90 7.44
CA ALA A 439 -10.08 -16.59 6.73
C ALA A 439 -10.07 -16.31 5.21
N PHE A 440 -9.61 -15.14 4.79
CA PHE A 440 -9.49 -14.80 3.38
C PHE A 440 -8.22 -15.39 2.72
N PHE A 441 -7.07 -15.35 3.40
CA PHE A 441 -5.77 -15.75 2.81
C PHE A 441 -5.34 -17.19 3.11
N ASP A 442 -5.98 -17.87 4.06
CA ASP A 442 -5.70 -19.27 4.42
C ASP A 442 -6.78 -20.24 3.91
N ALA A 443 -7.96 -19.76 3.47
CA ALA A 443 -9.05 -20.63 3.02
C ALA A 443 -8.75 -21.45 1.75
N ASP A 444 -7.89 -20.95 0.86
CA ASP A 444 -7.45 -21.66 -0.36
C ASP A 444 -5.96 -22.04 -0.33
N SER A 445 -5.29 -21.75 0.79
CA SER A 445 -3.97 -22.26 1.08
C SER A 445 -4.14 -23.52 1.92
N GLY A 446 -4.47 -24.66 1.29
CA GLY A 446 -4.08 -25.95 1.89
C GLY A 446 -2.63 -25.77 2.37
N PRO A 447 -2.32 -26.07 3.64
CA PRO A 447 -1.24 -25.42 4.39
C PRO A 447 -0.01 -25.30 3.52
N ALA A 448 0.23 -24.10 2.98
CA ALA A 448 1.45 -23.82 2.29
C ALA A 448 2.49 -23.78 3.40
N THR A 449 3.07 -24.93 3.70
CA THR A 449 4.26 -25.07 4.51
C THR A 449 5.31 -24.23 3.82
N VAL A 450 5.43 -22.97 4.24
CA VAL A 450 6.55 -22.13 3.85
C VAL A 450 7.78 -22.85 4.39
N ILE A 451 8.59 -23.38 3.47
CA ILE A 451 9.85 -24.03 3.78
C ILE A 451 10.92 -22.95 3.60
N ASP A 452 11.23 -22.27 4.69
CA ASP A 452 12.23 -21.20 4.74
C ASP A 452 13.56 -21.74 5.27
N PRO A 453 14.60 -21.89 4.43
CA PRO A 453 15.90 -22.37 4.89
C PRO A 453 16.66 -21.34 5.75
N GLY A 454 16.16 -20.10 5.90
CA GLY A 454 16.86 -18.99 6.53
C GLY A 454 17.96 -18.40 5.63
N GLU A 455 18.57 -17.29 6.04
CA GLU A 455 19.50 -16.54 5.19
C GLU A 455 20.95 -17.08 5.25
N THR A 456 21.47 -17.43 6.43
CA THR A 456 22.83 -17.96 6.61
C THR A 456 22.92 -18.86 7.86
N GLY A 457 23.97 -19.68 7.96
CA GLY A 457 24.25 -20.48 9.16
C GLY A 457 23.29 -21.66 9.36
N LYS A 458 23.03 -22.03 10.63
CA LYS A 458 22.18 -23.16 11.00
C LYS A 458 20.73 -22.93 10.55
N PRO A 459 20.03 -23.95 10.02
CA PRO A 459 18.63 -23.80 9.59
C PRO A 459 17.70 -23.45 10.77
N PRO A 460 16.62 -22.69 10.53
CA PRO A 460 15.59 -22.43 11.55
C PRO A 460 14.96 -23.70 12.11
N LEU A 461 14.50 -23.64 13.36
CA LEU A 461 13.88 -24.80 14.03
C LEU A 461 12.60 -25.27 13.32
N ASP A 462 11.77 -24.33 12.85
CA ASP A 462 10.52 -24.63 12.13
C ASP A 462 10.79 -25.35 10.80
N PHE A 463 11.81 -24.91 10.05
CA PHE A 463 12.28 -25.60 8.84
C PHE A 463 12.70 -27.04 9.13
N THR A 464 13.48 -27.22 10.20
CA THR A 464 13.98 -28.53 10.63
C THR A 464 12.82 -29.47 11.02
N ILE A 465 11.82 -28.97 11.76
CA ILE A 465 10.64 -29.73 12.15
C ILE A 465 9.86 -30.18 10.91
N LYS A 466 9.64 -29.29 9.94
CA LYS A 466 8.92 -29.57 8.70
C LYS A 466 9.64 -30.63 7.85
N LEU A 467 10.95 -30.50 7.65
CA LEU A 467 11.72 -31.49 6.89
C LEU A 467 11.78 -32.86 7.57
N LYS A 468 11.90 -32.88 8.91
CA LYS A 468 11.85 -34.13 9.67
C LYS A 468 10.50 -34.84 9.52
N ALA A 469 9.40 -34.08 9.51
CA ALA A 469 8.07 -34.63 9.27
C ALA A 469 7.89 -35.21 7.86
N LEU A 470 8.68 -34.70 6.89
CA LEU A 470 8.73 -35.20 5.52
C LEU A 470 9.74 -36.35 5.32
N GLY A 471 10.43 -36.81 6.37
CA GLY A 471 11.34 -37.97 6.31
C GLY A 471 12.80 -37.66 5.98
N PHE A 472 13.18 -36.37 5.88
CA PHE A 472 14.57 -35.96 5.67
C PHE A 472 15.40 -35.98 6.96
N SER A 473 16.70 -36.13 6.82
CA SER A 473 17.65 -36.18 7.94
C SER A 473 18.82 -35.21 7.81
N ASP A 474 19.19 -34.79 6.59
CA ASP A 474 20.31 -33.86 6.34
C ASP A 474 19.85 -32.40 6.17
N PHE A 475 19.34 -31.82 7.26
CA PHE A 475 18.75 -30.48 7.24
C PHE A 475 19.73 -29.37 6.87
N GLN A 476 21.00 -29.52 7.28
CA GLN A 476 22.03 -28.51 7.02
C GLN A 476 22.36 -28.47 5.53
N HIS A 477 22.57 -29.62 4.91
CA HIS A 477 22.85 -29.70 3.48
C HIS A 477 21.66 -29.20 2.65
N MET A 478 20.44 -29.61 2.99
CA MET A 478 19.24 -29.14 2.29
C MET A 478 19.05 -27.63 2.38
N ALA A 479 19.28 -27.03 3.55
CA ALA A 479 19.19 -25.58 3.71
C ALA A 479 20.21 -24.85 2.82
N GLU A 480 21.44 -25.34 2.74
CA GLU A 480 22.48 -24.77 1.87
C GLU A 480 22.11 -24.84 0.39
N ARG A 481 21.58 -25.98 -0.08
CA ARG A 481 21.15 -26.15 -1.47
C ARG A 481 19.94 -25.30 -1.81
N LEU A 482 18.92 -25.26 -0.96
CA LEU A 482 17.73 -24.42 -1.16
C LEU A 482 18.09 -22.92 -1.19
N ARG A 483 18.99 -22.45 -0.32
CA ARG A 483 19.52 -21.08 -0.38
C ARG A 483 20.26 -20.80 -1.69
N ALA A 484 21.08 -21.74 -2.15
CA ALA A 484 21.77 -21.62 -3.45
C ALA A 484 20.79 -21.55 -4.62
N TRP A 485 19.66 -22.25 -4.54
CA TRP A 485 18.61 -22.18 -5.54
C TRP A 485 17.90 -20.81 -5.53
N SER A 486 17.46 -20.35 -4.36
CA SER A 486 16.74 -19.08 -4.20
C SER A 486 17.61 -17.85 -4.46
N SER A 487 18.92 -17.95 -4.30
CA SER A 487 19.88 -16.88 -4.66
C SER A 487 20.26 -16.87 -6.15
N GLY A 488 19.81 -17.86 -6.94
CA GLY A 488 20.19 -17.99 -8.35
C GLY A 488 21.62 -18.46 -8.57
N GLY A 489 22.21 -19.14 -7.58
CA GLY A 489 23.57 -19.68 -7.61
C GLY A 489 23.78 -20.81 -8.63
N ILE A 490 22.72 -21.32 -9.26
CA ILE A 490 22.79 -22.33 -10.32
C ILE A 490 22.31 -21.79 -11.68
N PRO A 491 22.89 -22.25 -12.82
CA PRO A 491 22.58 -21.72 -14.15
C PRO A 491 21.09 -21.73 -14.52
N ALA A 492 20.36 -22.78 -14.14
CA ALA A 492 18.92 -22.92 -14.38
C ALA A 492 18.07 -21.85 -13.68
N LEU A 493 18.57 -21.25 -12.59
CA LEU A 493 17.82 -20.34 -11.71
C LEU A 493 18.36 -18.90 -11.72
N ARG A 494 19.11 -18.53 -12.75
CA ARG A 494 19.65 -17.16 -12.89
C ARG A 494 18.58 -16.11 -13.14
N SER A 495 17.49 -16.46 -13.83
CA SER A 495 16.38 -15.54 -14.05
C SER A 495 15.45 -15.50 -12.84
N GLU A 496 14.91 -14.33 -12.55
CA GLU A 496 13.89 -14.13 -11.51
C GLU A 496 12.68 -15.05 -11.76
N ARG A 497 12.26 -15.15 -13.03
CA ARG A 497 11.16 -16.04 -13.42
C ARG A 497 11.40 -17.52 -13.08
N ALA A 498 12.63 -18.01 -13.22
CA ALA A 498 12.95 -19.39 -12.87
C ALA A 498 12.92 -19.60 -11.35
N ARG A 499 13.40 -18.63 -10.57
CA ARG A 499 13.33 -18.67 -9.10
C ARG A 499 11.90 -18.66 -8.59
N GLU A 500 11.04 -17.80 -9.14
CA GLU A 500 9.61 -17.77 -8.80
C GLU A 500 8.91 -19.11 -9.06
N LEU A 501 9.18 -19.72 -10.22
CA LEU A 501 8.62 -21.02 -10.58
C LEU A 501 9.10 -22.10 -9.61
N LEU A 502 10.39 -22.11 -9.30
CA LEU A 502 10.95 -23.06 -8.34
C LEU A 502 10.35 -22.88 -6.93
N ASP A 503 10.29 -21.65 -6.42
CA ASP A 503 9.73 -21.36 -5.09
C ASP A 503 8.29 -21.85 -4.96
N SER A 504 7.51 -21.81 -6.05
CA SER A 504 6.15 -22.35 -6.08
C SER A 504 6.09 -23.89 -6.06
N LEU A 505 7.15 -24.56 -6.53
CA LEU A 505 7.25 -26.01 -6.65
C LEU A 505 7.90 -26.69 -5.43
N VAL A 506 8.78 -25.98 -4.70
CA VAL A 506 9.56 -26.54 -3.57
C VAL A 506 8.71 -27.29 -2.54
N PRO A 507 7.55 -26.80 -2.07
CA PRO A 507 6.74 -27.54 -1.11
C PRO A 507 6.29 -28.90 -1.65
N HIS A 508 5.74 -28.92 -2.86
CA HIS A 508 5.27 -30.16 -3.49
C HIS A 508 6.42 -31.10 -3.88
N LEU A 509 7.56 -30.54 -4.33
CA LEU A 509 8.79 -31.29 -4.59
C LEU A 509 9.26 -32.03 -3.34
N LEU A 510 9.35 -31.33 -2.21
CA LEU A 510 9.84 -31.91 -0.95
C LEU A 510 8.88 -32.94 -0.38
N GLU A 511 7.56 -32.76 -0.55
CA GLU A 511 6.59 -33.81 -0.25
C GLU A 511 6.77 -35.05 -1.14
N ALA A 512 6.96 -34.88 -2.46
CA ALA A 512 7.12 -35.98 -3.39
C ALA A 512 8.42 -36.78 -3.14
N LEU A 513 9.52 -36.08 -2.85
CA LEU A 513 10.80 -36.68 -2.48
C LEU A 513 10.76 -37.33 -1.09
N GLY A 514 10.05 -36.71 -0.14
CA GLY A 514 9.85 -37.22 1.22
C GLY A 514 9.13 -38.58 1.28
N ARG A 515 8.31 -38.89 0.28
CA ARG A 515 7.62 -40.20 0.16
C ARG A 515 8.54 -41.34 -0.30
N GLN A 516 9.78 -41.05 -0.71
CA GLN A 516 10.69 -42.05 -1.23
C GLN A 516 11.37 -42.84 -0.09
N LYS A 517 11.93 -44.02 -0.42
CA LYS A 517 12.62 -44.89 0.54
C LYS A 517 13.84 -44.22 1.17
N ASP A 518 14.51 -43.34 0.42
CA ASP A 518 15.67 -42.56 0.83
C ASP A 518 15.50 -41.10 0.35
N PRO A 519 14.80 -40.25 1.14
CA PRO A 519 14.47 -38.88 0.75
C PRO A 519 15.70 -38.00 0.53
N ASP A 520 16.71 -38.10 1.39
CA ASP A 520 17.94 -37.29 1.30
C ASP A 520 18.70 -37.60 0.00
N ARG A 521 18.81 -38.88 -0.37
CA ARG A 521 19.43 -39.29 -1.64
C ARG A 521 18.60 -38.85 -2.85
N ALA A 522 17.28 -38.95 -2.79
CA ALA A 522 16.39 -38.50 -3.86
C ALA A 522 16.52 -36.97 -4.08
N PHE A 523 16.62 -36.19 -3.01
CA PHE A 523 16.88 -34.76 -3.06
C PHE A 523 18.24 -34.45 -3.71
N LEU A 524 19.30 -35.17 -3.37
CA LEU A 524 20.63 -34.99 -3.97
C LEU A 524 20.62 -35.26 -5.49
N HIS A 525 19.91 -36.31 -5.93
CA HIS A 525 19.77 -36.59 -7.36
C HIS A 525 18.99 -35.47 -8.08
N PHE A 526 17.93 -34.94 -7.47
CA PHE A 526 17.18 -33.81 -8.03
C PHE A 526 18.03 -32.54 -8.10
N ASP A 527 18.79 -32.25 -7.04
CA ASP A 527 19.72 -31.11 -6.99
C ASP A 527 20.78 -31.17 -8.08
N THR A 528 21.36 -32.37 -8.30
CA THR A 528 22.35 -32.60 -9.36
C THR A 528 21.73 -32.39 -10.73
N LEU A 529 20.51 -32.90 -10.94
CA LEU A 529 19.76 -32.75 -12.18
C LEU A 529 19.50 -31.28 -12.49
N ILE A 530 18.97 -30.49 -11.54
CA ILE A 530 18.63 -29.08 -11.80
C ILE A 530 19.88 -28.19 -11.92
N SER A 531 20.96 -28.51 -11.21
CA SER A 531 22.22 -27.77 -11.27
C SER A 531 22.88 -27.83 -12.66
N ARG A 532 22.59 -28.88 -13.44
CA ARG A 532 23.15 -29.10 -14.78
C ARG A 532 22.29 -28.54 -15.91
N GLN A 533 21.06 -28.10 -15.62
CA GLN A 533 20.17 -27.53 -16.62
C GLN A 533 20.54 -26.08 -16.94
N ARG A 534 20.45 -25.72 -18.23
CA ARG A 534 20.64 -24.33 -18.70
C ARG A 534 19.31 -23.61 -18.94
N ALA A 535 18.24 -24.35 -19.27
CA ALA A 535 16.92 -23.81 -19.62
C ALA A 535 15.89 -24.02 -18.48
N GLY A 536 16.15 -23.45 -17.29
CA GLY A 536 15.32 -23.72 -16.10
C GLY A 536 13.86 -23.28 -16.22
N VAL A 537 13.56 -22.17 -16.91
CA VAL A 537 12.17 -21.67 -17.04
C VAL A 537 11.26 -22.67 -17.74
N GLN A 538 11.72 -23.31 -18.83
CA GLN A 538 10.89 -24.25 -19.60
C GLN A 538 10.59 -25.52 -18.80
N LEU A 539 11.62 -26.09 -18.18
CA LEU A 539 11.49 -27.29 -17.35
C LEU A 539 10.59 -27.06 -16.13
N LEU A 540 10.82 -25.97 -15.40
CA LEU A 540 10.01 -25.64 -14.22
C LEU A 540 8.57 -25.28 -14.60
N SER A 541 8.36 -24.63 -15.75
CA SER A 541 7.01 -24.39 -16.27
C SER A 541 6.28 -25.68 -16.61
N LEU A 542 6.99 -26.71 -17.08
CA LEU A 542 6.41 -28.03 -17.35
C LEU A 542 5.98 -28.72 -16.05
N PHE A 543 6.82 -28.72 -15.02
CA PHE A 543 6.45 -29.27 -13.71
C PHE A 543 5.30 -28.51 -13.06
N ALA A 544 5.28 -27.18 -13.15
CA ALA A 544 4.18 -26.36 -12.65
C ALA A 544 2.85 -26.66 -13.37
N ARG A 545 2.88 -26.99 -14.67
CA ARG A 545 1.69 -27.37 -15.45
C ARG A 545 1.26 -28.81 -15.23
N ASN A 546 2.17 -29.69 -14.83
CA ASN A 546 1.89 -31.11 -14.66
C ASN A 546 2.54 -31.65 -13.36
N PRO A 547 1.92 -31.42 -12.19
CA PRO A 547 2.46 -31.88 -10.90
C PRO A 547 2.70 -33.40 -10.83
N ALA A 548 1.85 -34.20 -11.49
CA ALA A 548 2.01 -35.66 -11.57
C ALA A 548 3.30 -36.10 -12.30
N LEU A 549 3.92 -35.20 -13.07
CA LEU A 549 5.24 -35.43 -13.66
C LEU A 549 6.35 -35.31 -12.61
N LEU A 550 6.21 -34.38 -11.67
CA LEU A 550 7.14 -34.19 -10.56
C LEU A 550 7.10 -35.38 -9.61
N ASP A 551 5.90 -35.89 -9.29
CA ASP A 551 5.74 -37.12 -8.49
C ASP A 551 6.41 -38.33 -9.16
N ARG A 552 6.25 -38.50 -10.47
CA ARG A 552 6.89 -39.58 -11.24
C ARG A 552 8.41 -39.43 -11.27
N LEU A 553 8.90 -38.21 -11.47
CA LEU A 553 10.34 -37.94 -11.43
C LEU A 553 10.90 -38.26 -10.03
N ALA A 554 10.25 -37.82 -8.95
CA ALA A 554 10.65 -38.15 -7.58
C ALA A 554 10.68 -39.67 -7.34
N ALA A 555 9.70 -40.41 -7.86
CA ALA A 555 9.68 -41.87 -7.78
C ALA A 555 10.86 -42.52 -8.52
N VAL A 556 11.21 -42.04 -9.71
CA VAL A 556 12.38 -42.53 -10.47
C VAL A 556 13.68 -42.22 -9.75
N LEU A 557 13.84 -40.99 -9.24
CA LEU A 557 15.04 -40.54 -8.52
C LEU A 557 15.25 -41.29 -7.20
N GLY A 558 14.16 -41.73 -6.55
CA GLY A 558 14.20 -42.50 -5.31
C GLY A 558 14.30 -44.02 -5.48
N ALA A 559 13.74 -44.61 -6.55
CA ALA A 559 13.63 -46.07 -6.70
C ALA A 559 14.78 -46.71 -7.49
N ALA A 560 15.45 -45.98 -8.39
CA ALA A 560 16.43 -46.54 -9.32
C ALA A 560 17.72 -45.70 -9.35
N PRO A 561 18.69 -45.98 -8.45
CA PRO A 561 19.90 -45.16 -8.33
C PRO A 561 20.71 -45.00 -9.62
N VAL A 562 20.87 -46.08 -10.40
CA VAL A 562 21.59 -46.06 -11.68
C VAL A 562 20.88 -45.20 -12.72
N LEU A 563 19.54 -45.26 -12.75
CA LEU A 563 18.73 -44.45 -13.66
C LEU A 563 18.71 -42.98 -13.21
N ALA A 564 18.65 -42.72 -11.91
CA ALA A 564 18.72 -41.39 -11.34
C ALA A 564 20.07 -40.72 -11.63
N GLU A 565 21.17 -41.45 -11.49
CA GLU A 565 22.51 -40.99 -11.87
C GLU A 565 22.60 -40.71 -13.37
N HIS A 566 22.05 -41.59 -14.22
CA HIS A 566 22.01 -41.37 -15.67
C HIS A 566 21.18 -40.13 -16.05
N LEU A 567 20.01 -39.92 -15.45
CA LEU A 567 19.16 -38.75 -15.67
C LEU A 567 19.76 -37.45 -15.13
N ALA A 568 20.51 -37.53 -14.03
CA ALA A 568 21.26 -36.41 -13.50
C ALA A 568 22.50 -36.08 -14.37
N GLN A 569 23.07 -37.07 -15.05
CA GLN A 569 24.25 -36.90 -15.90
C GLN A 569 23.91 -36.47 -17.34
N ASP A 570 22.76 -36.87 -17.89
CA ASP A 570 22.34 -36.59 -19.26
C ASP A 570 21.02 -35.81 -19.32
N ALA A 571 21.10 -34.52 -19.68
CA ALA A 571 19.94 -33.64 -19.81
C ALA A 571 18.98 -34.07 -20.95
N GLN A 572 19.46 -34.77 -21.98
CA GLN A 572 18.62 -35.26 -23.08
C GLN A 572 17.80 -36.49 -22.68
N ALA A 573 18.29 -37.28 -21.71
CA ALA A 573 17.55 -38.41 -21.16
C ALA A 573 16.28 -37.97 -20.41
N LEU A 574 16.30 -36.78 -19.79
CA LEU A 574 15.10 -36.16 -19.22
C LEU A 574 14.10 -35.78 -20.33
N GLU A 575 14.53 -35.15 -21.42
CA GLU A 575 13.65 -34.82 -22.56
C GLU A 575 13.02 -36.08 -23.20
N ALA A 576 13.74 -37.20 -23.24
CA ALA A 576 13.24 -38.48 -23.72
C ALA A 576 12.14 -39.07 -22.82
N LEU A 577 12.24 -38.91 -21.49
CA LEU A 577 11.18 -39.28 -20.53
C LEU A 577 9.95 -38.37 -20.63
N LEU A 578 10.14 -37.12 -21.06
CA LEU A 578 9.10 -36.10 -21.18
C LEU A 578 8.36 -36.14 -22.53
N SER A 579 8.87 -36.86 -23.52
CA SER A 579 8.27 -36.96 -24.86
C SER A 579 7.08 -37.92 -24.91
N PRO A 580 5.89 -37.48 -25.39
CA PRO A 580 4.72 -38.33 -25.52
C PRO A 580 4.78 -39.19 -26.79
N ALA A 581 5.70 -40.15 -26.88
CA ALA A 581 5.62 -41.33 -27.75
C ALA A 581 6.78 -42.30 -27.51
N ALA A 582 6.48 -43.46 -26.92
CA ALA A 582 7.27 -44.66 -27.20
C ALA A 582 6.85 -45.20 -28.58
N ARG A 583 7.67 -45.01 -29.61
CA ARG A 583 7.82 -46.07 -30.61
C ARG A 583 8.99 -46.92 -30.14
N PHE A 584 8.67 -48.07 -29.55
CA PHE A 584 9.62 -49.17 -29.43
C PHE A 584 10.23 -49.43 -30.83
N ALA A 585 11.45 -48.96 -31.06
CA ALA A 585 12.28 -49.40 -32.17
C ALA A 585 13.23 -50.47 -31.63
N ALA A 586 13.26 -51.64 -32.27
CA ALA A 586 14.07 -52.77 -31.84
C ALA A 586 15.56 -52.39 -31.62
N PRO A 587 16.27 -53.02 -30.66
CA PRO A 587 17.65 -52.62 -30.33
C PRO A 587 18.61 -52.82 -31.51
N ARG A 588 19.55 -51.89 -31.69
CA ARG A 588 20.65 -52.02 -32.66
C ARG A 588 21.53 -53.24 -32.33
N PRO A 589 22.19 -53.86 -33.34
CA PRO A 589 22.89 -55.16 -33.20
C PRO A 589 23.97 -55.24 -32.10
N ALA A 590 24.51 -54.11 -31.65
CA ALA A 590 25.52 -54.04 -30.59
C ALA A 590 24.98 -54.49 -29.22
N LEU A 591 23.70 -54.27 -28.92
CA LEU A 591 23.09 -54.67 -27.63
C LEU A 591 22.73 -56.16 -27.59
N ARG A 592 22.61 -56.83 -28.75
CA ARG A 592 22.38 -58.29 -28.82
C ARG A 592 23.63 -59.12 -28.51
N ARG A 593 24.83 -58.59 -28.73
CA ARG A 593 26.08 -59.30 -28.39
C ARG A 593 26.36 -59.28 -26.88
N LEU A 594 26.06 -58.16 -26.21
CA LEU A 594 26.24 -58.03 -24.76
C LEU A 594 25.28 -58.88 -23.93
N LEU A 595 24.15 -59.33 -24.50
CA LEU A 595 23.17 -60.20 -23.83
C LEU A 595 23.31 -61.69 -24.17
N HIS A 596 24.28 -62.07 -25.01
CA HIS A 596 24.56 -63.47 -25.35
C HIS A 596 25.83 -64.01 -24.66
N GLU A 597 26.64 -63.14 -24.06
CA GLU A 597 27.87 -63.48 -23.31
C GLU A 597 27.73 -63.28 -21.78
N ALA A 598 26.53 -62.94 -21.30
CA ALA A 598 26.13 -62.99 -19.89
C ALA A 598 25.10 -64.10 -19.71
#